data_AF-A0A2T9ZU09-F1
#
_entry.id   AF-A0A2T9ZU09-F1
#
_cell.length_a   1.000
_cell.length_b   1.000
_cell.length_c   1.000
_cell.angle_alpha   90.00
_cell.angle_beta   90.00
_cell.angle_gamma   90.00
#
_symmetry.space_group_name_H-M   'P 1'
#
loop_
_entity.id
_entity.type
_entity.pdbx_description
1 polymer ?
#
loop_
_entity_poly.entity_id
_entity_poly.type
_entity_poly.pdbx_seq_one_letter_code
_entity_poly.pdbx_strand_id
1 'polypeptide(L)'
;MIHLPKARIAWNHDDFNTILKDELEAIDPGELPLQQGLTLSSMVSSEPFNAIVIDSVETSATIRCKVSIIYSGIIAGCSCADDPTPLDIQTEYCELLLAIDKVSGETLVELVSDSHCGSF
;
A
#
# COMPACT_ATOMS: atom_id res chain seq x y z
N MET A 1 7.60 7.17 -5.22
CA MET A 1 7.95 6.14 -6.24
C MET A 1 8.78 5.10 -5.52
N ILE A 2 8.48 3.82 -5.70
CA ILE A 2 9.17 2.72 -5.00
C ILE A 2 9.92 1.85 -6.01
N HIS A 3 10.78 0.94 -5.54
CA HIS A 3 11.53 0.02 -6.40
C HIS A 3 11.17 -1.44 -6.06
N LEU A 4 10.66 -2.19 -7.05
CA LEU A 4 10.21 -3.58 -6.90
C LEU A 4 10.93 -4.52 -7.89
N PRO A 5 12.25 -4.71 -7.74
CA PRO A 5 13.03 -5.52 -8.66
C PRO A 5 12.68 -7.02 -8.60
N LYS A 6 12.31 -7.56 -7.43
CA LYS A 6 11.99 -8.99 -7.30
C LYS A 6 10.64 -9.31 -7.94
N ALA A 7 9.62 -8.50 -7.69
CA ALA A 7 8.31 -8.65 -8.33
C ALA A 7 8.43 -8.58 -9.86
N ARG A 8 9.24 -7.64 -10.38
CA ARG A 8 9.54 -7.55 -11.81
C ARG A 8 10.15 -8.84 -12.37
N ILE A 9 11.14 -9.42 -11.67
CA ILE A 9 11.81 -10.66 -12.11
C ILE A 9 10.85 -11.85 -12.02
N ALA A 10 9.99 -11.88 -11.01
CA ALA A 10 9.01 -12.92 -10.79
C ALA A 10 7.78 -12.82 -11.70
N TRP A 11 7.70 -11.81 -12.57
CA TRP A 11 6.57 -11.66 -13.49
C TRP A 11 6.45 -12.89 -14.41
N ASN A 12 5.23 -13.41 -14.58
CA ASN A 12 4.90 -14.72 -15.19
C ASN A 12 5.33 -15.97 -14.38
N HIS A 13 5.78 -15.83 -13.13
CA HIS A 13 5.94 -16.97 -12.22
C HIS A 13 4.70 -17.15 -11.36
N ASP A 14 4.37 -18.39 -10.98
CA ASP A 14 3.25 -18.68 -10.07
C ASP A 14 3.42 -18.02 -8.69
N ASP A 15 4.67 -17.73 -8.30
CA ASP A 15 5.02 -17.08 -7.03
C ASP A 15 4.96 -15.54 -7.08
N PHE A 16 4.58 -14.94 -8.22
CA PHE A 16 4.57 -13.48 -8.40
C PHE A 16 3.82 -12.76 -7.28
N ASN A 17 2.61 -13.20 -6.96
CA ASN A 17 1.78 -12.54 -5.94
C ASN A 17 2.43 -12.60 -4.55
N THR A 18 3.05 -13.73 -4.22
CA THR A 18 3.76 -13.92 -2.96
C THR A 18 5.00 -13.03 -2.89
N ILE A 19 5.77 -12.95 -3.97
CA ILE A 19 6.98 -12.13 -4.05
C ILE A 19 6.63 -10.64 -4.01
N LEU A 20 5.59 -10.22 -4.73
CA LEU A 20 5.10 -8.84 -4.71
C LEU A 20 4.64 -8.44 -3.31
N LYS A 21 3.91 -9.32 -2.63
CA LYS A 21 3.48 -9.12 -1.24
C LYS A 21 4.68 -8.94 -0.29
N ASP A 22 5.61 -9.89 -0.30
CA ASP A 22 6.80 -9.86 0.56
C ASP A 22 7.66 -8.61 0.32
N GLU A 23 7.83 -8.24 -0.95
CA GLU A 23 8.60 -7.06 -1.33
C GLU A 23 7.89 -5.76 -0.92
N LEU A 24 6.55 -5.69 -1.04
CA LEU A 24 5.77 -4.55 -0.55
C LEU A 24 5.84 -4.42 0.98
N GLU A 25 5.66 -5.51 1.72
CA GLU A 25 5.68 -5.50 3.20
C GLU A 25 7.07 -5.16 3.77
N ALA A 26 8.13 -5.32 2.98
CA ALA A 26 9.48 -4.91 3.33
C ALA A 26 9.76 -3.41 3.09
N ILE A 27 8.86 -2.68 2.43
CA ILE A 27 9.00 -1.24 2.17
C ILE A 27 8.57 -0.45 3.41
N ASP A 28 9.27 0.66 3.65
CA ASP A 28 8.89 1.60 4.70
C ASP A 28 7.50 2.19 4.42
N PRO A 29 6.55 2.18 5.38
CA PRO A 29 5.22 2.71 5.18
C PRO A 29 5.19 4.19 4.77
N GLY A 30 6.25 4.96 5.08
CA GLY A 30 6.40 6.36 4.67
C GLY A 30 6.70 6.55 3.17
N GLU A 31 7.16 5.52 2.47
CA GLU A 31 7.39 5.56 1.01
C GLU A 31 6.10 5.32 0.21
N LEU A 32 5.06 4.82 0.89
CA LEU A 32 3.73 4.58 0.33
C LEU A 32 2.79 5.74 0.70
N PRO A 33 1.79 6.06 -0.14
CA PRO A 33 0.82 7.11 0.14
C PRO A 33 -0.23 6.70 1.19
N LEU A 34 0.14 5.91 2.21
CA LEU A 34 -0.77 5.41 3.26
C LEU A 34 -1.40 6.57 4.03
N GLN A 35 -0.62 7.62 4.31
CA GLN A 35 -1.10 8.81 5.00
C GLN A 35 -2.22 9.54 4.24
N GLN A 36 -2.24 9.43 2.91
CA GLN A 36 -3.31 9.99 2.07
C GLN A 36 -4.52 9.06 1.99
N GLY A 37 -4.34 7.76 2.26
CA GLY A 37 -5.40 6.75 2.29
C GLY A 37 -6.15 6.67 3.61
N LEU A 38 -5.76 7.44 4.63
CA LEU A 38 -6.41 7.46 5.93
C LEU A 38 -7.84 7.99 5.81
N THR A 39 -8.78 7.24 6.39
CA THR A 39 -10.20 7.62 6.42
C THR A 39 -10.72 7.79 7.85
N LEU A 40 -10.26 6.98 8.80
CA LEU A 40 -10.77 6.94 10.18
C LEU A 40 -9.83 7.62 11.18
N SER A 41 -8.54 7.66 10.87
CA SER A 41 -7.48 8.12 11.76
C SER A 41 -6.68 9.29 11.20
N SER A 42 -5.82 9.88 12.02
CA SER A 42 -5.10 11.12 11.68
C SER A 42 -3.68 10.89 11.20
N MET A 43 -3.03 9.82 11.67
CA MET A 43 -1.65 9.51 11.34
C MET A 43 -1.46 8.02 11.11
N VAL A 44 -0.60 7.64 10.19
CA VAL A 44 -0.19 6.24 9.99
C VAL A 44 0.68 5.81 11.17
N SER A 45 0.41 4.63 11.73
CA SER A 45 1.26 4.00 12.74
C SER A 45 2.56 3.49 12.13
N SER A 46 3.62 3.40 12.93
CA SER A 46 4.89 2.77 12.51
C SER A 46 4.84 1.22 12.53
N GLU A 47 3.66 0.64 12.77
CA GLU A 47 3.46 -0.80 12.74
C GLU A 47 3.54 -1.35 11.30
N PRO A 48 3.96 -2.62 11.14
CA PRO A 48 3.98 -3.26 9.83
C PRO A 48 2.56 -3.34 9.26
N PHE A 49 2.45 -3.14 7.95
CA PHE A 49 1.22 -3.30 7.20
C PHE A 49 1.17 -4.66 6.51
N ASN A 50 -0.02 -5.04 6.06
CA ASN A 50 -0.25 -6.25 5.29
C ASN A 50 -0.69 -5.90 3.87
N ALA A 51 -0.06 -6.50 2.87
CA ALA A 51 -0.40 -6.31 1.46
C ALA A 51 -1.16 -7.52 0.89
N ILE A 52 -2.23 -7.27 0.14
CA ILE A 52 -3.02 -8.28 -0.56
C ILE A 52 -3.07 -7.93 -2.05
N VAL A 53 -2.57 -8.82 -2.90
CA VAL A 53 -2.64 -8.65 -4.35
C VAL A 53 -4.06 -9.01 -4.81
N ILE A 54 -4.78 -8.05 -5.37
CA ILE A 54 -6.16 -8.20 -5.85
C ILE A 54 -6.15 -8.64 -7.31
N ASP A 55 -5.38 -7.94 -8.14
CA ASP A 55 -5.30 -8.17 -9.57
C ASP A 55 -3.94 -7.75 -10.11
N SER A 56 -3.52 -8.37 -11.22
CA SER A 56 -2.27 -8.04 -11.90
C SER A 56 -2.41 -8.22 -13.40
N VAL A 57 -2.12 -7.18 -14.16
CA VAL A 57 -2.22 -7.16 -15.62
C VAL A 57 -0.96 -6.60 -16.25
N GLU A 58 -0.47 -7.27 -17.30
CA GLU A 58 0.61 -6.75 -18.10
C GLU A 58 0.11 -5.71 -19.10
N THR A 59 0.87 -4.63 -19.24
CA THR A 59 0.76 -3.69 -20.35
C THR A 59 2.05 -3.69 -21.17
N SER A 60 2.08 -2.91 -22.26
CA SER A 60 3.23 -2.86 -23.17
C SER A 60 4.55 -2.48 -22.48
N ALA A 61 4.52 -1.61 -21.46
CA ALA A 61 5.72 -1.11 -20.78
C ALA A 61 5.78 -1.45 -19.29
N THR A 62 4.63 -1.61 -18.63
CA THR A 62 4.55 -1.81 -17.18
C THR A 62 3.67 -2.99 -16.81
N ILE A 63 3.93 -3.57 -15.65
CA ILE A 63 3.03 -4.50 -14.96
C ILE A 63 2.17 -3.66 -14.03
N ARG A 64 0.85 -3.68 -14.22
CA ARG A 64 -0.10 -2.98 -13.36
C ARG A 64 -0.65 -3.95 -12.33
N CYS A 65 -0.51 -3.62 -11.05
CA CYS A 65 -1.04 -4.44 -9.97
C CYS A 65 -2.00 -3.62 -9.11
N LYS A 66 -3.19 -4.15 -8.87
CA LYS A 66 -4.09 -3.63 -7.85
C LYS A 66 -3.82 -4.37 -6.55
N VAL A 67 -3.47 -3.64 -5.50
CA VAL A 67 -3.21 -4.20 -4.17
C VAL A 67 -4.06 -3.51 -3.12
N SER A 68 -4.50 -4.24 -2.11
CA SER A 68 -5.10 -3.69 -0.90
C SER A 68 -4.06 -3.70 0.22
N ILE A 69 -3.92 -2.58 0.91
CA ILE A 69 -3.05 -2.44 2.07
C ILE A 69 -3.91 -2.32 3.33
N ILE A 70 -3.60 -3.16 4.31
CA ILE A 70 -4.20 -3.15 5.65
C ILE A 70 -3.14 -2.65 6.61
N TYR A 71 -3.42 -1.56 7.32
CA TYR A 71 -2.42 -0.91 8.16
C TYR A 71 -3.05 -0.30 9.40
N SER A 72 -2.23 0.01 10.40
CA SER A 72 -2.67 0.68 11.61
C SER A 72 -2.56 2.19 11.44
N GLY A 73 -3.62 2.91 11.77
CA GLY A 73 -3.61 4.36 11.95
C GLY A 73 -3.83 4.71 13.41
N ILE A 74 -3.44 5.92 13.81
CA ILE A 74 -3.54 6.45 15.16
C ILE A 74 -4.46 7.67 15.12
N ILE A 75 -5.48 7.69 15.98
CA ILE A 75 -6.24 8.91 16.22
C ILE A 75 -5.45 9.74 17.22
N ALA A 76 -4.91 10.87 16.77
CA ALA A 76 -4.26 11.83 17.65
C ALA A 76 -5.32 12.51 18.52
N GLY A 77 -5.65 11.91 19.66
CA GLY A 77 -6.53 12.50 20.66
C GLY A 77 -5.95 13.83 21.17
N CYS A 78 -6.79 14.85 21.28
CA CYS A 78 -6.41 16.12 21.88
C CYS A 78 -5.99 15.87 23.34
N SER A 79 -4.69 16.00 23.61
CA SER A 79 -4.08 15.71 24.91
C SER A 79 -4.66 16.58 26.02
N CYS A 80 -5.57 16.03 26.82
CA CYS A 80 -5.90 16.53 28.17
C CYS A 80 -5.85 15.38 29.18
N ALA A 81 -4.63 15.17 29.70
CA ALA A 81 -4.24 14.68 31.03
C ALA A 81 -4.58 13.24 31.50
N ASP A 82 -3.49 12.51 31.82
CA ASP A 82 -3.35 11.55 32.94
C ASP A 82 -3.99 10.15 32.86
N ASP A 83 -4.21 9.59 31.67
CA ASP A 83 -4.58 8.17 31.53
C ASP A 83 -3.61 7.42 30.60
N PRO A 84 -2.95 6.33 31.05
CA PRO A 84 -2.09 5.48 30.21
C PRO A 84 -2.96 4.58 29.32
N THR A 85 -3.96 5.14 28.64
CA THR A 85 -4.74 4.41 27.66
C THR A 85 -3.81 4.11 26.49
N PRO A 86 -3.74 2.84 26.02
CA PRO A 86 -3.00 2.55 24.80
C PRO A 86 -3.50 3.48 23.69
N LEU A 87 -2.56 3.99 22.88
CA LEU A 87 -2.88 4.81 21.70
C LEU A 87 -4.06 4.17 20.95
N ASP A 88 -5.06 4.97 20.62
CA ASP A 88 -6.25 4.46 19.92
C ASP A 88 -5.84 4.10 18.48
N ILE A 89 -5.46 2.85 18.30
CA ILE A 89 -5.04 2.26 17.02
C ILE A 89 -6.30 1.83 16.28
N GLN A 90 -6.50 2.41 15.09
CA GLN A 90 -7.58 2.07 14.18
C GLN A 90 -7.02 1.30 13.00
N THR A 91 -7.66 0.19 12.63
CA THR A 91 -7.29 -0.52 11.41
C THR A 91 -7.83 0.21 10.19
N GLU A 92 -6.93 0.60 9.29
CA GLU A 92 -7.19 1.29 8.04
C GLU A 92 -6.98 0.35 6.86
N TYR A 93 -7.69 0.67 5.78
CA TYR A 93 -7.66 -0.10 4.55
C TYR A 93 -7.61 0.88 3.39
N CYS A 94 -6.64 0.72 2.49
CA CYS A 94 -6.62 1.45 1.24
C CYS A 94 -6.28 0.54 0.06
N GLU A 95 -6.66 0.96 -1.13
CA GLU A 95 -6.29 0.28 -2.36
C GLU A 95 -5.25 1.11 -3.11
N LEU A 96 -4.20 0.46 -3.61
CA LEU A 96 -3.16 1.09 -4.39
C LEU A 96 -3.09 0.45 -5.78
N LEU A 97 -2.84 1.28 -6.79
CA LEU A 97 -2.41 0.85 -8.11
C LEU A 97 -0.91 1.01 -8.22
N LEU A 98 -0.24 -0.10 -8.52
CA LEU A 98 1.19 -0.16 -8.77
C LEU A 98 1.41 -0.26 -10.27
N ALA A 99 2.30 0.56 -10.82
CA ALA A 99 2.76 0.41 -12.20
C ALA A 99 4.27 0.18 -12.19
N ILE A 100 4.66 -1.09 -12.28
CA ILE A 100 6.05 -1.56 -12.23
C ILE A 100 6.63 -1.51 -13.65
N ASP A 101 7.68 -0.73 -13.86
CA ASP A 101 8.41 -0.70 -15.13
C ASP A 101 9.14 -2.03 -15.37
N LYS A 102 8.90 -2.63 -16.55
CA LYS A 102 9.42 -3.96 -16.88
C LYS A 102 10.94 -3.97 -17.07
N VAL A 103 11.56 -2.82 -17.30
CA VAL A 103 13.00 -2.70 -17.59
C VAL A 103 13.80 -2.43 -16.31
N SER A 104 13.37 -1.47 -15.51
CA SER A 104 14.06 -0.93 -14.35
C SER A 104 13.55 -1.49 -13.01
N GLY A 105 12.28 -1.87 -12.94
CA GLY A 105 11.58 -2.20 -11.67
C GLY A 105 11.12 -0.97 -10.89
N GLU A 106 11.32 0.23 -11.42
CA GLU A 106 10.75 1.45 -10.85
C GLU A 106 9.23 1.36 -10.87
N THR A 107 8.62 1.66 -9.74
CA THR A 107 7.19 1.46 -9.53
C THR A 107 6.52 2.77 -9.13
N LEU A 108 5.57 3.19 -9.95
CA LEU A 108 4.64 4.24 -9.60
C LEU A 108 3.56 3.67 -8.69
N VAL A 109 3.22 4.41 -7.64
CA VAL A 109 2.20 4.03 -6.66
C VAL A 109 1.15 5.13 -6.65
N GLU A 110 -0.08 4.75 -6.95
CA GLU A 110 -1.22 5.66 -6.98
C GLU A 110 -2.29 5.14 -6.01
N LEU A 111 -2.79 6.03 -5.14
CA LEU A 111 -3.90 5.70 -4.26
C LEU A 111 -5.18 5.61 -5.09
N VAL A 112 -5.92 4.52 -4.94
CA VAL A 112 -7.28 4.40 -5.50
C VAL A 112 -8.21 5.12 -4.55
N SER A 113 -8.55 6.36 -4.88
CA SER A 113 -9.61 7.08 -4.18
C SER A 113 -10.96 6.72 -4.81
N ASP A 114 -11.94 6.33 -3.98
CA ASP A 114 -13.34 6.22 -4.39
C ASP A 114 -13.89 7.64 -4.65
N SER A 115 -13.47 8.23 -5.76
CA SER A 115 -14.05 9.46 -6.29
C SER A 115 -15.04 9.03 -7.36
N HIS A 116 -16.29 8.79 -6.96
CA HIS A 116 -17.50 8.75 -7.80
C HIS A 116 -17.30 8.54 -9.32
N CYS A 117 -17.70 7.35 -9.80
CA CYS A 117 -18.26 7.07 -11.12
C CYS A 117 -17.45 7.55 -12.35
N GLY A 118 -16.60 6.67 -12.89
CA GLY A 118 -16.06 6.80 -14.24
C GLY A 118 -15.49 5.46 -14.69
N SER A 119 -16.28 4.72 -15.45
CA SER A 119 -16.01 3.37 -15.98
C SER A 119 -14.59 3.17 -16.51
N PHE A 120 -13.99 2.04 -16.16
CA PHE A 120 -12.90 1.40 -16.91
C PHE A 120 -13.35 1.04 -18.32
#